data_AF-G0LZS0-F1
#
_entry.id   AF-G0LZS0-F1
#
_cell.length_a   1.000
_cell.length_b   1.000
_cell.length_c   1.000
_cell.angle_alpha   90.00
_cell.angle_beta   90.00
_cell.angle_gamma   90.00
#
_symmetry.space_group_name_H-M   'P 1'
#
loop_
_entity.id
_entity.type
_entity.pdbx_description
1 polymer ?
#
loop_
_entity_poly.entity_id
_entity_poly.type
_entity_poly.pdbx_seq_one_letter_code
_entity_poly.pdbx_strand_id
1 'polypeptide(L)'
;MRALNSLRLSIIISCFFNLLLALTHWAGIANNRLLVTSNYGLSALVTGLVFCNAIVLTHHPEIALNQRQSVWLLNFAALLIAFLTEWL
;
A
#
# COMPACT_ATOMS: atom_id res chain seq x y z
N MET A 1 10.89 1.42 17.16
CA MET A 1 10.55 2.45 16.15
C MET A 1 11.13 2.21 14.76
N ARG A 2 12.39 1.78 14.59
CA ARG A 2 13.02 1.59 13.27
C ARG A 2 12.25 0.61 12.35
N ALA A 3 11.75 -0.50 12.89
CA ALA A 3 10.94 -1.48 12.17
C ALA A 3 9.61 -0.89 11.66
N LEU A 4 8.95 -0.06 12.46
CA LEU A 4 7.70 0.61 12.10
C LEU A 4 7.89 1.62 10.96
N ASN A 5 9.01 2.37 10.98
CA ASN A 5 9.37 3.26 9.87
C ASN A 5 9.71 2.49 8.59
N SER A 6 10.43 1.37 8.72
CA SER A 6 10.72 0.47 7.59
C SER A 6 9.44 -0.04 6.95
N LEU A 7 8.47 -0.49 7.77
CA LEU A 7 7.20 -1.02 7.29
C LEU A 7 6.36 0.04 6.56
N ARG A 8 6.30 1.27 7.10
CA ARG A 8 5.64 2.40 6.44
C ARG A 8 6.30 2.76 5.11
N LEU A 9 7.64 2.76 5.07
CA LEU A 9 8.37 3.02 3.83
C LEU A 9 8.08 1.94 2.78
N SER A 10 8.02 0.67 3.18
CA SER A 10 7.62 -0.42 2.30
C SER A 10 6.21 -0.22 1.73
N ILE A 11 5.23 0.21 2.54
CA ILE A 11 3.88 0.55 2.05
C ILE A 11 3.94 1.63 0.98
N ILE A 12 4.68 2.72 1.23
CA ILE A 12 4.80 3.84 0.27
C ILE A 12 5.43 3.38 -1.04
N ILE A 13 6.52 2.62 -0.97
CA ILE A 13 7.22 2.10 -2.16
C ILE A 13 6.30 1.19 -2.96
N SER A 14 5.59 0.26 -2.29
CA SER A 14 4.65 -0.63 -2.95
C SER A 14 3.48 0.13 -3.60
N CYS A 15 2.94 1.16 -2.95
CA CYS A 15 1.90 2.02 -3.53
C CYS A 15 2.41 2.77 -4.77
N PHE A 16 3.65 3.25 -4.74
CA PHE A 16 4.25 3.93 -5.89
C PHE A 16 4.39 3.00 -7.11
N PHE A 17 4.86 1.76 -6.90
CA PHE A 17 4.91 0.78 -7.98
C PHE A 17 3.52 0.39 -8.51
N ASN A 18 2.54 0.26 -7.61
CA ASN A 18 1.16 -0.04 -7.98
C ASN A 18 0.57 1.06 -8.88
N LEU A 19 0.79 2.34 -8.51
CA LEU A 19 0.42 3.48 -9.35
C LEU A 19 1.14 3.50 -10.70
N LEU A 20 2.45 3.22 -10.75
CA LEU A 20 3.19 3.16 -12.00
C LEU A 20 2.63 2.08 -12.95
N LEU A 21 2.31 0.90 -12.42
CA LEU A 21 1.70 -0.17 -13.22
C LEU A 21 0.31 0.23 -13.72
N ALA A 22 -0.52 0.82 -12.87
CA ALA A 22 -1.84 1.31 -13.28
C ALA A 22 -1.75 2.39 -14.38
N LEU A 23 -0.84 3.35 -14.23
CA LEU A 23 -0.64 4.41 -15.23
C LEU A 23 -0.12 3.85 -16.56
N THR A 24 0.83 2.92 -16.53
CA THR A 24 1.35 2.28 -17.75
C THR A 24 0.29 1.44 -18.47
N HIS A 25 -0.59 0.77 -17.71
CA HIS A 25 -1.73 0.05 -18.25
C HIS A 25 -2.78 1.01 -18.86
N TRP A 26 -3.22 2.03 -18.12
CA TRP A 26 -4.21 3.01 -18.59
C TRP A 26 -3.71 3.86 -19.76
N ALA A 27 -2.40 4.13 -19.84
CA ALA A 27 -1.79 4.78 -20.99
C ALA A 27 -1.71 3.87 -22.23
N GLY A 28 -2.09 2.60 -22.13
CA GLY A 28 -2.04 1.63 -23.22
C GLY A 28 -0.62 1.19 -23.60
N ILE A 29 0.39 1.46 -22.76
CA ILE A 29 1.80 1.15 -23.04
C ILE A 29 2.06 -0.34 -22.89
N ALA A 30 1.42 -0.98 -21.90
CA ALA A 30 1.54 -2.41 -21.68
C ALA A 30 0.19 -3.01 -21.26
N ASN A 31 -0.33 -3.95 -22.05
CA ASN A 31 -1.57 -4.66 -21.75
C ASN A 31 -1.34 -6.18 -21.85
N ASN A 32 -0.40 -6.66 -21.03
CA ASN A 32 -0.03 -8.07 -20.98
C ASN A 32 -0.58 -8.70 -19.69
N ARG A 33 -1.01 -9.96 -19.77
CA ARG A 33 -1.52 -10.75 -18.65
C ARG A 33 -0.55 -10.77 -17.46
N LEU A 34 0.75 -10.73 -17.74
CA LEU A 34 1.81 -10.68 -16.72
C LEU A 34 1.78 -9.38 -15.91
N LEU A 35 1.42 -8.25 -16.54
CA LEU A 35 1.25 -6.95 -15.90
C LEU A 35 0.03 -6.97 -14.96
N VAL A 36 -1.07 -7.56 -15.43
CA VAL A 36 -2.33 -7.73 -14.66
C VAL A 36 -2.07 -8.54 -13.40
N THR A 37 -1.42 -9.71 -13.53
CA THR A 37 -1.09 -10.56 -12.38
C THR A 37 -0.14 -9.87 -11.40
N SER A 38 0.84 -9.12 -11.91
CA SER A 38 1.80 -8.39 -11.07
C SER A 38 1.12 -7.28 -10.27
N ASN A 39 0.16 -6.58 -10.88
CA ASN A 39 -0.63 -5.55 -10.22
C ASN A 39 -1.52 -6.11 -9.11
N TYR A 40 -2.23 -7.22 -9.36
CA TYR A 40 -2.96 -7.94 -8.32
C TYR A 40 -2.06 -8.39 -7.17
N GLY A 41 -0.89 -8.96 -7.48
CA GLY A 41 0.08 -9.36 -6.47
C GLY A 41 0.57 -8.19 -5.62
N LEU A 42 0.82 -7.03 -6.24
CA LEU A 42 1.20 -5.81 -5.55
C LEU A 42 0.06 -5.24 -4.69
N SER A 43 -1.18 -5.22 -5.18
CA SER A 43 -2.33 -4.80 -4.39
C SER A 43 -2.55 -5.69 -3.17
N ALA A 44 -2.46 -7.01 -3.33
CA ALA A 44 -2.52 -7.95 -2.21
C ALA A 44 -1.40 -7.72 -1.18
N LEU A 45 -0.17 -7.47 -1.66
CA LEU A 45 0.97 -7.18 -0.80
C LEU A 45 0.79 -5.86 -0.02
N VAL A 46 0.30 -4.80 -0.68
CA VAL A 46 -0.03 -3.52 -0.02
C VAL A 46 -1.07 -3.74 1.08
N THR A 47 -2.15 -4.45 0.78
CA THR A 47 -3.20 -4.77 1.76
C THR A 47 -2.64 -5.55 2.95
N GLY A 48 -1.78 -6.55 2.71
CA GLY A 48 -1.10 -7.30 3.76
C GLY A 48 -0.20 -6.43 4.64
N LEU A 49 0.59 -5.54 4.03
CA LEU A 49 1.44 -4.60 4.78
C LEU A 49 0.62 -3.62 5.61
N VAL A 50 -0.48 -3.10 5.08
CA VAL A 50 -1.41 -2.22 5.81
C VAL A 50 -2.01 -2.95 7.01
N PHE A 51 -2.41 -4.22 6.84
CA PHE A 51 -2.93 -5.03 7.94
C PHE A 51 -1.88 -5.26 9.04
N CYS A 52 -0.65 -5.60 8.66
CA CYS A 52 0.47 -5.69 9.59
C CYS A 52 0.71 -4.36 10.33
N ASN A 53 0.67 -3.22 9.62
CA ASN A 53 0.83 -1.91 10.24
C ASN A 53 -0.27 -1.60 11.25
N ALA A 54 -1.52 -1.95 10.93
CA ALA A 54 -2.66 -1.77 11.82
C ALA A 54 -2.53 -2.63 13.08
N ILE A 55 -2.16 -3.91 12.96
CA ILE A 55 -1.91 -4.80 14.10
C ILE A 55 -0.81 -4.21 14.99
N VAL A 56 0.33 -3.82 14.41
CA VAL A 56 1.43 -3.25 15.18
C VAL A 56 0.97 -1.97 15.91
N LEU A 57 0.19 -1.11 15.25
CA LEU A 57 -0.32 0.11 15.87
C LEU A 57 -1.24 -0.17 17.08
N THR A 58 -2.06 -1.23 17.02
CA THR A 58 -2.93 -1.64 18.14
C THR A 58 -2.16 -2.19 19.35
N HIS A 59 -1.01 -2.83 19.13
CA HIS A 59 -0.19 -3.43 20.19
C HIS A 59 0.78 -2.43 20.85
N HIS A 60 0.87 -1.21 20.34
CA HIS A 60 1.76 -0.15 20.86
C HIS A 60 0.95 1.05 21.39
N PRO A 61 0.29 0.92 22.57
CA PRO A 61 -0.51 1.96 23.21
C PRO A 61 0.25 3.26 23.52
N GLU A 62 1.58 3.21 23.57
CA GLU A 62 2.48 4.33 23.84
C GLU A 62 2.64 5.34 22.69
N ILE A 63 2.18 5.00 21.48
CA ILE A 63 2.26 5.90 20.32
C ILE A 63 1.29 7.07 20.49
N ALA A 64 1.81 8.30 20.37
CA ALA A 64 1.03 9.52 20.47
C ALA A 64 -0.15 9.56 19.47
N LEU A 65 -1.28 10.14 19.89
CA LEU A 65 -2.52 10.18 19.12
C LEU A 65 -2.33 10.77 17.71
N ASN A 66 -1.60 11.89 17.60
CA ASN A 66 -1.33 12.55 16.33
C ASN A 66 -0.56 11.65 15.35
N GLN A 67 0.40 10.87 15.87
CA GLN A 67 1.14 9.91 15.06
C GLN A 67 0.24 8.75 14.62
N ARG A 68 -0.67 8.28 15.47
CA ARG A 68 -1.65 7.25 15.07
C ARG A 68 -2.56 7.73 13.96
N GLN A 69 -3.09 8.95 14.05
CA GLN A 69 -3.96 9.51 13.00
C GLN A 69 -3.23 9.60 11.65
N SER A 70 -1.97 10.06 11.66
CA SER A 70 -1.14 10.09 10.44
C SER A 70 -0.94 8.69 9.85
N VAL A 71 -0.75 7.66 10.68
CA VAL A 71 -0.60 6.27 10.21
C VAL A 71 -1.91 5.72 9.66
N TRP A 72 -3.03 6.00 10.31
CA TRP A 72 -4.35 5.62 9.82
C TRP A 72 -4.64 6.24 8.46
N LEU A 73 -4.31 7.52 8.26
CA LEU A 73 -4.41 8.19 6.96
C LEU A 73 -3.54 7.52 5.90
N LEU A 74 -2.29 7.16 6.24
CA LEU A 74 -1.40 6.45 5.32
C LEU A 74 -1.95 5.07 4.93
N ASN A 75 -2.45 4.31 5.91
CA ASN A 75 -3.06 3.00 5.67
C ASN A 75 -4.32 3.13 4.79
N PHE A 76 -5.16 4.13 5.05
CA PHE A 76 -6.36 4.39 4.25
C PHE A 76 -6.01 4.76 2.81
N ALA A 77 -5.06 5.68 2.61
CA ALA A 77 -4.60 6.06 1.29
C ALA A 77 -3.99 4.89 0.52
N ALA A 78 -3.22 4.03 1.19
CA ALA A 78 -2.62 2.85 0.58
C ALA A 78 -3.68 1.85 0.09
N LEU A 79 -4.73 1.61 0.89
CA LEU A 79 -5.85 0.76 0.47
C LEU A 79 -6.60 1.39 -0.70
N LEU A 80 -6.88 2.69 -0.64
CA LEU A 80 -7.57 3.40 -1.71
C LEU A 80 -6.79 3.29 -3.03
N ILE A 81 -5.47 3.44 -2.98
CA ILE A 81 -4.60 3.23 -4.15
C ILE A 81 -4.73 1.79 -4.64
N ALA A 82 -4.52 0.79 -3.78
CA ALA A 82 -4.56 -0.62 -4.17
C ALA A 82 -5.89 -1.04 -4.82
N PHE A 83 -7.02 -0.49 -4.36
CA PHE A 83 -8.33 -0.73 -4.95
C PHE A 83 -8.57 0.05 -6.25
N LEU A 84 -8.15 1.32 -6.32
CA LEU A 84 -8.30 2.12 -7.54
C LEU A 84 -7.43 1.62 -8.68
N THR A 85 -6.29 1.02 -8.35
CA THR A 85 -5.37 0.46 -9.33
C THR A 85 -5.71 -0.98 -9.69
N GLU A 86 -6.63 -1.66 -9.00
CA GLU A 86 -7.11 -2.97 -9.43
C GLU A 86 -7.86 -2.85 -10.77
N TRP A 87 -7.55 -3.77 -11.69
CA TRP A 87 -8.16 -3.82 -13.01
C TRP A 87 -9.16 -4.98 -13.03
N LEU A 88 -10.46 -4.67 -13.12
CA LEU A 88 -11.54 -5.64 -13.34
C LEU A 88 -11.55 -6.15 -14.79
#